data_AF-A0A0C3BJJ8-F1
#
_entry.id   AF-A0A0C3BJJ8-F1
#
_cell.length_a   1.000
_cell.length_b   1.000
_cell.length_c   1.000
_cell.angle_alpha   90.00
_cell.angle_beta   90.00
_cell.angle_gamma   90.00
#
_symmetry.space_group_name_H-M   'P 1'
#
loop_
_entity.id
_entity.type
_entity.pdbx_description
1 polymer ?
#
loop_
_entity_poly.entity_id
_entity_poly.type
_entity_poly.pdbx_seq_one_letter_code
_entity_poly.pdbx_strand_id
1 'polypeptide(L)'
;MSIERPAHSDFFPRLSQPRAVDIPLYIRITNRVISPLVKKGGTISPDDLDLLRWRYESILLDGFDMEEDCLSMPSRYKSQLQLLDRSEPLLSLHFDFTLLLARNLAVHSGSERIRRVAEILVMLWAYGSYHHSPIDEQRGMKNFFDGNMTDIVYGIDERHPNPYIHEIFHHLAHAQATQDDIGSLWRNNASFLGRMLYGTLKTFDDLISRGVNPTQHCTLIDLICRDIELRSPDRHTVLRLSELDLKDPCLALLTAYAGGVHEQCIRFLPAGGKNAWEQSWLRIASFVIKQEEDSRSPSLLQLKAALWPMTPRDSHEFRHRVTDSSRALAQLQRIFEYPVRCSNHYDHEGHILFHIYEGVRSHSIVDFPINMEIFTKVPLKNRQIRLLLALLVLPDCRLTDRTEFYISEECWPIILGICGTIKTSQLSFLSILCAFNNVSACREDVVAFSICIHKSLDLALDQAAVPVVQSLVRRLDGFRELFVTRLEVSDLTIIAADEFDVALNRLNTHLASVLIHGMSNKRMLSCARASEGWSPATGWLPFHVD
;
A
#
# COMPACT_ATOMS: atom_id res chain seq x y z
N MET A 1 -4.90 -34.87 93.53
CA MET A 1 -5.99 -34.50 92.61
C MET A 1 -5.47 -34.70 91.20
N SER A 2 -5.85 -35.83 90.62
CA SER A 2 -5.55 -36.24 89.25
C SER A 2 -6.79 -35.94 88.43
N ILE A 3 -6.66 -35.27 87.28
CA ILE A 3 -7.73 -35.20 86.29
C ILE A 3 -7.11 -35.47 84.92
N GLU A 4 -7.79 -36.35 84.22
CA GLU A 4 -7.39 -37.14 83.07
C GLU A 4 -7.39 -36.33 81.76
N ARG A 5 -6.58 -36.82 80.82
CA ARG A 5 -6.73 -36.52 79.39
C ARG A 5 -8.00 -37.18 78.87
N PRO A 6 -8.76 -36.55 77.96
CA PRO A 6 -9.55 -37.26 76.97
C PRO A 6 -8.81 -37.32 75.64
N ALA A 7 -8.82 -38.53 75.11
CA ALA A 7 -8.32 -38.95 73.81
C ALA A 7 -9.24 -38.49 72.67
N HIS A 8 -8.64 -38.30 71.50
CA HIS A 8 -9.15 -38.58 70.15
C HIS A 8 -10.66 -38.47 69.90
N SER A 9 -11.06 -37.43 69.15
CA SER A 9 -12.11 -37.56 68.14
C SER A 9 -11.52 -37.29 66.75
N ASP A 10 -11.12 -38.38 66.09
CA ASP A 10 -10.85 -38.42 64.66
C ASP A 10 -12.19 -38.25 63.92
N PHE A 11 -12.54 -37.05 63.46
CA PHE A 11 -13.51 -36.86 62.38
C PHE A 11 -13.42 -35.43 61.81
N PHE A 12 -12.33 -35.15 61.11
CA PHE A 12 -12.32 -34.16 60.03
C PHE A 12 -11.52 -34.76 58.88
N PRO A 13 -12.10 -34.89 57.67
CA PRO A 13 -11.35 -35.37 56.52
C PRO A 13 -10.23 -34.35 56.25
N ARG A 14 -8.98 -34.83 56.23
CA ARG A 14 -7.83 -34.08 55.70
C ARG A 14 -8.09 -33.75 54.23
N LEU A 15 -8.77 -32.64 53.97
CA LEU A 15 -8.76 -31.93 52.69
C LEU A 15 -7.47 -31.12 52.62
N SER A 16 -6.33 -31.80 52.54
CA SER A 16 -5.03 -31.14 52.43
C SER A 16 -4.01 -32.02 51.72
N GLN A 17 -4.38 -32.48 50.53
CA GLN A 17 -3.45 -32.67 49.42
C GLN A 17 -4.20 -32.31 48.14
N PRO A 18 -3.70 -31.40 47.28
CA PRO A 18 -4.19 -31.31 45.91
C PRO A 18 -4.08 -32.72 45.33
N ARG A 19 -5.17 -33.28 44.80
CA ARG A 19 -5.11 -34.57 44.10
C ARG A 19 -3.94 -34.50 43.14
N ALA A 20 -2.96 -35.39 43.29
CA ALA A 20 -1.85 -35.52 42.34
C ALA A 20 -2.48 -35.63 40.95
N VAL A 21 -2.37 -34.55 40.18
CA VAL A 21 -2.95 -34.52 38.85
C VAL A 21 -2.10 -35.41 37.98
N ASP A 22 -2.74 -36.34 37.28
CA ASP A 22 -2.11 -37.17 36.30
C ASP A 22 -1.68 -36.28 35.12
N ILE A 23 -0.48 -35.72 35.22
CA ILE A 23 0.16 -34.87 34.22
C ILE A 23 0.13 -35.55 32.84
N PRO A 24 0.48 -36.86 32.71
CA PRO A 24 0.30 -37.60 31.47
C PRO A 24 -1.13 -37.56 30.91
N LEU A 25 -2.16 -37.72 31.75
CA LEU A 25 -3.55 -37.66 31.33
C LEU A 25 -3.95 -36.25 30.85
N TYR A 26 -3.56 -35.20 31.58
CA TYR A 26 -3.79 -33.81 31.17
C TYR A 26 -3.16 -33.54 29.79
N ILE A 27 -1.87 -33.85 29.62
CA ILE A 27 -1.16 -33.66 28.34
C ILE A 27 -1.87 -34.38 27.20
N ARG A 28 -2.33 -35.61 27.43
CA ARG A 28 -3.03 -36.40 26.42
C ARG A 28 -4.38 -35.81 26.03
N ILE A 29 -5.16 -35.32 27.00
CA ILE A 29 -6.46 -34.69 26.75
C ILE A 29 -6.25 -33.38 26.01
N THR A 30 -5.38 -32.52 26.52
CA THR A 30 -5.06 -31.21 25.94
C THR A 30 -4.59 -31.37 24.49
N ASN A 31 -3.64 -32.28 24.22
CA ASN A 31 -3.18 -32.54 22.85
C ASN A 31 -4.30 -33.00 21.90
N ARG A 32 -5.28 -33.78 22.38
CA ARG A 32 -6.43 -34.18 21.56
C ARG A 32 -7.36 -33.02 21.22
N VAL A 33 -7.46 -32.03 22.10
CA VAL A 33 -8.26 -30.83 21.89
C VAL A 33 -7.54 -29.82 20.99
N ILE A 34 -6.27 -29.52 21.29
CA ILE A 34 -5.55 -28.41 20.64
C ILE A 34 -4.86 -28.81 19.33
N SER A 35 -4.33 -30.04 19.21
CA SER A 35 -3.57 -30.44 18.02
C SER A 35 -4.39 -30.35 16.72
N PRO A 36 -5.69 -30.72 16.68
CA PRO A 36 -6.52 -30.50 15.49
C PRO A 36 -6.65 -29.03 15.12
N LEU A 37 -6.76 -28.13 16.11
CA LEU A 37 -6.89 -26.68 15.90
C LEU A 37 -5.59 -26.11 15.36
N VAL A 38 -4.46 -26.46 15.97
CA VAL A 38 -3.12 -26.07 15.50
C VAL A 38 -2.92 -26.48 14.04
N LYS A 39 -3.16 -27.77 13.71
CA LYS A 39 -2.95 -28.33 12.36
C LYS A 39 -3.89 -27.78 11.28
N LYS A 40 -5.12 -27.41 11.64
CA LYS A 40 -6.15 -26.98 10.67
C LYS A 40 -6.33 -25.46 10.59
N GLY A 41 -5.52 -24.67 11.29
CA GLY A 41 -5.73 -23.22 11.34
C GLY A 41 -6.96 -22.80 12.16
N GLY A 42 -7.42 -23.65 13.09
CA GLY A 42 -8.60 -23.38 13.90
C GLY A 42 -8.31 -22.46 15.11
N THR A 43 -9.38 -21.92 15.67
CA THR A 43 -9.41 -21.16 16.93
C THR A 43 -10.17 -21.95 18.01
N ILE A 44 -10.02 -21.54 19.26
CA ILE A 44 -10.72 -22.07 20.43
C ILE A 44 -11.37 -20.91 21.18
N SER A 45 -12.47 -21.16 21.90
CA SER A 45 -13.07 -20.14 22.77
C SER A 45 -12.00 -19.58 23.73
N PRO A 46 -11.90 -18.25 23.92
CA PRO A 46 -10.93 -17.67 24.84
C PRO A 46 -10.99 -18.27 26.25
N ASP A 47 -12.20 -18.49 26.78
CA ASP A 47 -12.38 -19.06 28.13
C ASP A 47 -11.82 -20.49 28.24
N ASP A 48 -12.03 -21.32 27.21
CA ASP A 48 -11.52 -22.69 27.17
C ASP A 48 -9.99 -22.71 26.99
N LEU A 49 -9.46 -21.78 26.18
CA LEU A 49 -8.02 -21.62 25.99
C LEU A 49 -7.34 -21.22 27.30
N ASP A 50 -7.90 -20.24 28.01
CA ASP A 50 -7.38 -19.77 29.29
C ASP A 50 -7.40 -20.87 30.33
N LEU A 51 -8.51 -21.60 30.46
CA LEU A 51 -8.63 -22.70 31.42
C LEU A 51 -7.57 -23.79 31.16
N LEU A 52 -7.39 -24.17 29.89
CA LEU A 52 -6.38 -25.16 29.51
C LEU A 52 -4.98 -24.62 29.74
N ARG A 53 -4.71 -23.37 29.37
CA ARG A 53 -3.41 -22.73 29.53
C ARG A 53 -3.04 -22.54 31.00
N TRP A 54 -3.89 -21.96 31.83
CA TRP A 54 -3.63 -21.78 33.26
C TRP A 54 -3.34 -23.11 33.94
N ARG A 55 -4.03 -24.18 33.54
CA ARG A 55 -3.70 -25.53 34.03
C ARG A 55 -2.30 -25.98 33.62
N TYR A 56 -1.90 -25.70 32.38
CA TYR A 56 -0.54 -25.95 31.90
C TYR A 56 0.50 -25.13 32.68
N GLU A 57 0.27 -23.83 32.87
CA GLU A 57 1.17 -22.93 33.58
C GLU A 57 1.31 -23.34 35.07
N SER A 58 0.21 -23.72 35.71
CA SER A 58 0.22 -24.28 37.07
C SER A 58 1.03 -25.58 37.15
N ILE A 59 0.95 -26.46 36.15
CA ILE A 59 1.79 -27.69 36.09
C ILE A 59 3.28 -27.32 35.93
N LEU A 60 3.59 -26.37 35.04
CA LEU A 60 4.97 -25.93 34.80
C LEU A 60 5.58 -25.25 36.04
N LEU A 61 4.77 -24.59 36.86
CA LEU A 61 5.20 -23.83 38.03
C LEU A 61 5.05 -24.60 39.36
N ASP A 62 4.97 -25.93 39.33
CA ASP A 62 4.86 -26.82 40.50
C ASP A 62 3.59 -26.60 41.36
N GLY A 63 2.45 -26.33 40.74
CA GLY A 63 1.14 -26.26 41.40
C GLY A 63 0.79 -24.92 42.02
N PHE A 64 1.35 -23.83 41.51
CA PHE A 64 0.95 -22.46 41.85
C PHE A 64 -0.51 -22.16 41.47
N ASP A 65 -1.07 -21.09 42.05
CA ASP A 65 -2.49 -20.77 41.98
C ASP A 65 -2.95 -20.58 40.51
N MET A 66 -4.15 -21.06 40.18
CA MET A 66 -4.66 -21.10 38.79
C MET A 66 -4.98 -19.71 38.23
N GLU A 67 -4.93 -18.67 39.07
CA GLU A 67 -5.18 -17.27 38.70
C GLU A 67 -3.88 -16.52 38.30
N GLU A 68 -2.72 -17.13 38.49
CA GLU A 68 -1.41 -16.55 38.16
C GLU A 68 -0.98 -16.98 36.75
N ASP A 69 -0.91 -16.03 35.81
CA ASP A 69 -0.51 -16.27 34.42
C ASP A 69 1.01 -16.10 34.20
N CYS A 70 1.52 -16.36 32.99
CA CYS A 70 2.93 -16.15 32.67
C CYS A 70 3.45 -14.70 32.89
N LEU A 71 2.56 -13.69 32.95
CA LEU A 71 2.93 -12.30 33.26
C LEU A 71 3.13 -12.06 34.75
N SER A 72 2.50 -12.87 35.60
CA SER A 72 2.64 -12.79 37.05
C SER A 72 3.99 -13.32 37.56
N MET A 73 4.62 -14.28 36.87
CA MET A 73 5.92 -14.85 37.27
C MET A 73 6.87 -15.15 36.09
N PRO A 74 7.19 -14.18 35.22
CA PRO A 74 7.94 -14.39 33.97
C PRO A 74 9.34 -15.00 34.17
N SER A 75 10.12 -14.57 35.16
CA SER A 75 11.44 -15.16 35.45
C SER A 75 11.37 -16.63 35.85
N ARG A 76 10.38 -17.00 36.66
CA ARG A 76 10.19 -18.38 37.11
C ARG A 76 9.63 -19.24 35.99
N TYR A 77 8.68 -18.72 35.22
CA TYR A 77 8.16 -19.35 34.03
C TYR A 77 9.28 -19.70 33.04
N LYS A 78 10.15 -18.72 32.74
CA LYS A 78 11.37 -18.94 31.94
C LYS A 78 12.27 -20.03 32.54
N SER A 79 12.60 -19.93 33.82
CA SER A 79 13.51 -20.87 34.47
C SER A 79 13.02 -22.31 34.37
N GLN A 80 11.73 -22.54 34.60
CA GLN A 80 11.12 -23.87 34.49
C GLN A 80 11.04 -24.36 33.05
N LEU A 81 10.68 -23.48 32.12
CA LEU A 81 10.59 -23.82 30.70
C LEU A 81 11.96 -24.20 30.10
N GLN A 82 13.04 -23.57 30.57
CA GLN A 82 14.41 -23.85 30.13
C GLN A 82 14.97 -25.19 30.67
N LEU A 83 14.35 -25.77 31.69
CA LEU A 83 14.72 -27.10 32.20
C LEU A 83 14.14 -28.23 31.33
N LEU A 84 13.16 -27.94 30.47
CA LEU A 84 12.52 -28.94 29.64
C LEU A 84 13.38 -29.29 28.43
N ASP A 85 13.51 -30.59 28.14
CA ASP A 85 14.15 -31.06 26.93
C ASP A 85 13.27 -30.82 25.68
N ARG A 86 13.90 -30.70 24.50
CA ARG A 86 13.18 -30.49 23.22
C ARG A 86 12.14 -31.56 22.89
N SER A 87 12.31 -32.77 23.41
CA SER A 87 11.40 -33.89 23.22
C SER A 87 10.24 -33.92 24.23
N GLU A 88 10.18 -32.98 25.17
CA GLU A 88 9.17 -32.99 26.21
C GLU A 88 7.79 -32.55 25.69
N PRO A 89 6.73 -33.32 25.99
CA PRO A 89 5.37 -32.96 25.58
C PRO A 89 4.89 -31.62 26.15
N LEU A 90 5.37 -31.21 27.32
CA LEU A 90 5.04 -29.91 27.92
C LEU A 90 5.57 -28.75 27.09
N LEU A 91 6.78 -28.89 26.53
CA LEU A 91 7.33 -27.88 25.64
C LEU A 91 6.55 -27.79 24.31
N SER A 92 6.07 -28.92 23.78
CA SER A 92 5.18 -28.88 22.61
C SER A 92 3.89 -28.11 22.91
N LEU A 93 3.29 -28.34 24.09
CA LEU A 93 2.09 -27.61 24.52
C LEU A 93 2.36 -26.11 24.69
N HIS A 94 3.53 -25.71 25.19
CA HIS A 94 3.93 -24.31 25.24
C HIS A 94 3.80 -23.64 23.87
N PHE A 95 4.41 -24.22 22.83
CA PHE A 95 4.35 -23.66 21.48
C PHE A 95 2.92 -23.63 20.92
N ASP A 96 2.15 -24.70 21.13
CA ASP A 96 0.76 -24.78 20.68
C ASP A 96 -0.11 -23.71 21.36
N PHE A 97 0.04 -23.48 22.67
CA PHE A 97 -0.68 -22.44 23.40
C PHE A 97 -0.29 -21.04 22.94
N THR A 98 1.01 -20.75 22.74
CA THR A 98 1.44 -19.45 22.23
C THR A 98 0.83 -19.15 20.86
N LEU A 99 0.77 -20.15 19.97
CA LEU A 99 0.11 -20.02 18.67
C LEU A 99 -1.40 -19.74 18.80
N LEU A 100 -2.10 -20.52 19.63
CA LEU A 100 -3.56 -20.36 19.79
C LEU A 100 -3.91 -19.00 20.41
N LEU A 101 -3.11 -18.52 21.37
CA LEU A 101 -3.26 -17.15 21.90
C LEU A 101 -3.10 -16.12 20.79
N ALA A 102 -2.09 -16.27 19.93
CA ALA A 102 -1.86 -15.35 18.81
C ALA A 102 -3.05 -15.34 17.84
N ARG A 103 -3.56 -16.52 17.45
CA ARG A 103 -4.76 -16.62 16.60
C ARG A 103 -6.00 -15.96 17.21
N ASN A 104 -6.14 -16.01 18.53
CA ASN A 104 -7.28 -15.44 19.25
C ASN A 104 -7.18 -13.92 19.46
N LEU A 105 -6.06 -13.26 19.14
CA LEU A 105 -5.89 -11.80 19.34
C LEU A 105 -7.00 -10.96 18.71
N ALA A 106 -7.51 -11.38 17.54
CA ALA A 106 -8.57 -10.68 16.82
C ALA A 106 -9.91 -10.67 17.58
N VAL A 107 -10.14 -11.62 18.51
CA VAL A 107 -11.38 -11.74 19.30
C VAL A 107 -11.43 -10.69 20.42
N HIS A 108 -10.28 -10.27 20.93
CA HIS A 108 -10.17 -9.31 22.03
C HIS A 108 -10.10 -7.87 21.51
N SER A 109 -10.34 -6.88 22.37
CA SER A 109 -10.17 -5.45 22.07
C SER A 109 -9.73 -4.67 23.31
N GLY A 110 -9.15 -3.48 23.13
CA GLY A 110 -8.80 -2.60 24.24
C GLY A 110 -7.71 -3.19 25.14
N SER A 111 -7.82 -2.98 26.46
CA SER A 111 -6.81 -3.43 27.43
C SER A 111 -6.57 -4.93 27.42
N GLU A 112 -7.60 -5.74 27.13
CA GLU A 112 -7.46 -7.19 27.09
C GLU A 112 -6.59 -7.63 25.92
N ARG A 113 -6.74 -7.03 24.72
CA ARG A 113 -5.86 -7.34 23.59
C ARG A 113 -4.40 -6.97 23.88
N ILE A 114 -4.16 -5.84 24.55
CA ILE A 114 -2.81 -5.42 24.98
C ILE A 114 -2.21 -6.44 25.95
N ARG A 115 -2.99 -6.89 26.94
CA ARG A 115 -2.57 -7.92 27.89
C ARG A 115 -2.20 -9.23 27.17
N ARG A 116 -3.01 -9.68 26.20
CA ARG A 116 -2.72 -10.88 25.41
C ARG A 116 -1.46 -10.77 24.57
N VAL A 117 -1.20 -9.61 23.99
CA VAL A 117 0.05 -9.35 23.27
C VAL A 117 1.25 -9.48 24.21
N ALA A 118 1.16 -8.93 25.43
CA ALA A 118 2.22 -9.08 26.44
C ALA A 118 2.44 -10.55 26.82
N GLU A 119 1.37 -11.32 27.05
CA GLU A 119 1.46 -12.76 27.36
C GLU A 119 2.21 -13.54 26.28
N ILE A 120 1.85 -13.32 25.00
CA ILE A 120 2.49 -13.99 23.86
C ILE A 120 3.98 -13.66 23.80
N LEU A 121 4.33 -12.37 23.96
CA LEU A 121 5.73 -11.93 23.92
C LEU A 121 6.56 -12.51 25.07
N VAL A 122 5.99 -12.58 26.28
CA VAL A 122 6.64 -13.22 27.43
C VAL A 122 6.83 -14.71 27.20
N MET A 123 5.82 -15.41 26.68
CA MET A 123 5.93 -16.83 26.35
C MET A 123 7.05 -17.09 25.34
N LEU A 124 7.12 -16.29 24.27
CA LEU A 124 8.21 -16.39 23.28
C LEU A 124 9.57 -16.12 23.93
N TRP A 125 9.72 -15.00 24.64
CA TRP A 125 10.97 -14.63 25.30
C TRP A 125 11.47 -15.69 26.31
N ALA A 126 10.55 -16.29 27.06
CA ALA A 126 10.85 -17.26 28.11
C ALA A 126 11.62 -18.47 27.56
N TYR A 127 11.32 -18.92 26.33
CA TYR A 127 12.06 -20.01 25.70
C TYR A 127 13.21 -19.53 24.79
N GLY A 128 13.05 -18.38 24.12
CA GLY A 128 14.00 -17.89 23.12
C GLY A 128 15.26 -17.19 23.64
N SER A 129 15.25 -16.74 24.90
CA SER A 129 16.35 -15.92 25.45
C SER A 129 17.60 -16.74 25.83
N TYR A 130 18.48 -16.97 24.84
CA TYR A 130 19.80 -17.60 25.01
C TYR A 130 20.86 -16.70 25.68
N HIS A 131 20.55 -15.43 25.97
CA HIS A 131 21.51 -14.48 26.55
C HIS A 131 21.14 -14.02 27.96
N HIS A 132 22.17 -13.88 28.79
CA HIS A 132 22.17 -13.36 30.17
C HIS A 132 21.84 -11.86 30.25
N SER A 133 20.83 -11.34 29.56
CA SER A 133 20.36 -9.98 29.84
C SER A 133 19.87 -9.94 31.29
N PRO A 134 20.49 -9.14 32.18
CA PRO A 134 20.03 -9.02 33.55
C PRO A 134 18.70 -8.29 33.52
N ILE A 135 17.62 -9.03 33.72
CA ILE A 135 16.29 -8.48 33.87
C ILE A 135 16.15 -7.95 35.29
N ASP A 136 15.55 -6.78 35.41
CA ASP A 136 15.30 -6.14 36.71
C ASP A 136 14.15 -6.86 37.43
N GLU A 137 14.50 -7.91 38.18
CA GLU A 137 13.56 -8.66 39.03
C GLU A 137 13.07 -7.84 40.24
N GLN A 138 13.61 -6.64 40.48
CA GLN A 138 13.24 -5.80 41.63
C GLN A 138 11.96 -5.00 41.39
N ARG A 139 11.53 -4.83 40.14
CA ARG A 139 10.22 -4.23 39.82
C ARG A 139 9.17 -5.32 39.95
N GLY A 140 8.25 -5.16 40.91
CA GLY A 140 7.16 -6.10 41.13
C GLY A 140 6.47 -6.52 39.82
N MET A 141 6.02 -7.76 39.78
CA MET A 141 5.60 -8.49 38.57
C MET A 141 4.56 -7.76 37.70
N LYS A 142 3.76 -6.87 38.30
CA LYS A 142 2.75 -6.05 37.62
C LYS A 142 3.30 -5.04 36.60
N ASN A 143 4.57 -4.65 36.72
CA ASN A 143 5.24 -3.70 35.81
C ASN A 143 6.41 -4.35 35.04
N PHE A 144 6.52 -5.68 35.08
CA PHE A 144 7.65 -6.40 34.48
C PHE A 144 7.71 -6.22 32.97
N PHE A 145 6.57 -6.38 32.28
CA PHE A 145 6.51 -6.28 30.83
C PHE A 145 6.92 -4.88 30.36
N ASP A 146 6.29 -3.83 30.90
CA ASP A 146 6.60 -2.44 30.53
C ASP A 146 8.06 -2.06 30.84
N GLY A 147 8.63 -2.61 31.92
CA GLY A 147 10.02 -2.37 32.30
C GLY A 147 11.05 -3.12 31.46
N ASN A 148 10.70 -4.28 30.90
CA ASN A 148 11.63 -5.20 30.24
C ASN A 148 11.25 -5.49 28.77
N MET A 149 10.27 -4.78 28.20
CA MET A 149 9.77 -5.00 26.84
C MET A 149 10.89 -5.03 25.79
N THR A 150 11.92 -4.21 25.99
CA THR A 150 13.08 -4.18 25.10
C THR A 150 13.85 -5.51 25.11
N ASP A 151 14.15 -6.04 26.29
CA ASP A 151 14.88 -7.31 26.44
C ASP A 151 14.02 -8.51 26.03
N ILE A 152 12.70 -8.42 26.27
CA ILE A 152 11.72 -9.43 25.85
C ILE A 152 11.72 -9.55 24.34
N VAL A 153 11.51 -8.45 23.62
CA VAL A 153 11.48 -8.46 22.15
C VAL A 153 12.88 -8.78 21.58
N TYR A 154 13.96 -8.30 22.20
CA TYR A 154 15.33 -8.63 21.76
C TYR A 154 15.66 -10.13 21.86
N GLY A 155 15.09 -10.83 22.85
CA GLY A 155 15.29 -12.28 23.02
C GLY A 155 14.59 -13.15 21.98
N ILE A 156 13.74 -12.58 21.11
CA ILE A 156 12.99 -13.30 20.09
C ILE A 156 13.70 -13.11 18.72
N ASP A 157 14.79 -13.85 18.51
CA ASP A 157 15.61 -13.83 17.27
C ASP A 157 15.12 -14.87 16.23
N GLU A 158 15.59 -14.77 14.98
CA GLU A 158 15.32 -15.68 13.84
C GLU A 158 15.62 -17.16 14.12
N ARG A 159 16.45 -17.42 15.15
CA ARG A 159 16.80 -18.77 15.62
C ARG A 159 15.80 -19.31 16.65
N HIS A 160 14.65 -18.63 16.84
CA HIS A 160 13.65 -19.07 17.81
C HIS A 160 13.19 -20.51 17.47
N PRO A 161 13.32 -21.45 18.40
CA PRO A 161 13.00 -22.87 18.17
C PRO A 161 11.49 -23.19 18.08
N ASN A 162 10.62 -22.18 18.15
CA ASN A 162 9.17 -22.38 18.06
C ASN A 162 8.78 -22.62 16.59
N PRO A 163 8.18 -23.77 16.23
CA PRO A 163 7.84 -24.10 14.85
C PRO A 163 6.80 -23.15 14.23
N TYR A 164 6.02 -22.44 15.06
CA TYR A 164 4.93 -21.56 14.65
C TYR A 164 5.28 -20.07 14.77
N ILE A 165 6.55 -19.72 15.04
CA ILE A 165 6.99 -18.34 15.23
C ILE A 165 6.47 -17.41 14.12
N HIS A 166 6.39 -17.96 12.91
CA HIS A 166 5.95 -17.25 11.72
C HIS A 166 4.51 -16.78 11.75
N GLU A 167 3.61 -17.68 12.15
CA GLU A 167 2.19 -17.39 12.25
C GLU A 167 1.91 -16.49 13.46
N ILE A 168 2.64 -16.69 14.56
CA ILE A 168 2.53 -15.85 15.75
C ILE A 168 2.88 -14.39 15.43
N PHE A 169 3.97 -14.15 14.71
CA PHE A 169 4.39 -12.81 14.29
C PHE A 169 3.37 -12.13 13.37
N HIS A 170 2.76 -12.88 12.46
CA HIS A 170 1.69 -12.35 11.62
C HIS A 170 0.50 -11.84 12.47
N HIS A 171 0.07 -12.59 13.48
CA HIS A 171 -1.04 -12.17 14.33
C HIS A 171 -0.68 -11.00 15.25
N LEU A 172 0.54 -10.96 15.78
CA LEU A 172 1.05 -9.82 16.55
C LEU A 172 1.10 -8.55 15.69
N ALA A 173 1.60 -8.66 14.47
CA ALA A 173 1.61 -7.57 13.50
C ALA A 173 0.19 -7.08 13.19
N HIS A 174 -0.75 -7.99 12.98
CA HIS A 174 -2.15 -7.66 12.74
C HIS A 174 -2.81 -6.96 13.94
N ALA A 175 -2.54 -7.43 15.16
CA ALA A 175 -3.06 -6.82 16.38
C ALA A 175 -2.55 -5.37 16.52
N GLN A 176 -1.24 -5.14 16.38
CA GLN A 176 -0.65 -3.81 16.38
C GLN A 176 -1.25 -2.92 15.28
N ALA A 177 -1.41 -3.46 14.06
CA ALA A 177 -2.00 -2.73 12.93
C ALA A 177 -3.50 -2.42 13.11
N THR A 178 -4.18 -3.00 14.09
CA THR A 178 -5.63 -2.74 14.29
C THR A 178 -5.94 -2.05 15.60
N GLN A 179 -4.94 -1.82 16.46
CA GLN A 179 -5.12 -1.13 17.73
C GLN A 179 -3.85 -0.35 18.12
N ASP A 180 -3.92 0.97 17.97
CA ASP A 180 -2.79 1.89 18.15
C ASP A 180 -2.20 1.86 19.58
N ASP A 181 -3.03 1.60 20.60
CA ASP A 181 -2.62 1.54 22.01
C ASP A 181 -1.61 0.41 22.32
N ILE A 182 -1.46 -0.58 21.43
CA ILE A 182 -0.43 -1.63 21.57
C ILE A 182 0.97 -1.04 21.40
N GLY A 183 1.11 0.10 20.72
CA GLY A 183 2.40 0.71 20.42
C GLY A 183 3.24 -0.12 19.44
N SER A 184 4.47 0.30 19.18
CA SER A 184 5.36 -0.45 18.29
C SER A 184 5.94 -1.65 19.02
N LEU A 185 5.63 -2.86 18.54
CA LEU A 185 6.25 -4.09 19.05
C LEU A 185 7.70 -4.25 18.58
N TRP A 186 8.10 -3.47 17.58
CA TRP A 186 9.37 -3.64 16.85
C TRP A 186 10.34 -2.48 17.06
N ARG A 187 9.92 -1.42 17.79
CA ARG A 187 10.76 -0.27 18.14
C ARG A 187 10.72 0.03 19.63
N ASN A 188 11.90 0.30 20.19
CA ASN A 188 12.04 0.81 21.55
C ASN A 188 11.79 2.33 21.59
N ASN A 189 11.07 2.81 22.61
CA ASN A 189 10.90 4.24 22.92
C ASN A 189 12.23 4.91 23.38
N ALA A 190 13.22 4.13 23.81
CA ALA A 190 14.55 4.61 24.20
C ALA A 190 15.62 4.28 23.14
N SER A 191 16.20 5.34 22.55
CA SER A 191 17.50 5.54 21.85
C SER A 191 18.37 4.39 21.28
N PHE A 192 17.89 3.16 21.09
CA PHE A 192 18.62 2.01 20.51
C PHE A 192 18.02 1.55 19.17
N LEU A 193 17.52 2.52 18.40
CA LEU A 193 16.49 2.40 17.36
C LEU A 193 16.89 1.62 16.09
N GLY A 194 18.17 1.31 15.88
CA GLY A 194 18.63 0.71 14.62
C GLY A 194 18.76 -0.81 14.57
N ARG A 195 18.79 -1.50 15.73
CA ARG A 195 19.05 -2.95 15.76
C ARG A 195 17.78 -3.79 15.58
N MET A 196 16.64 -3.30 16.09
CA MET A 196 15.39 -4.04 16.07
C MET A 196 14.74 -4.05 14.69
N LEU A 197 14.62 -2.90 14.02
CA LEU A 197 14.12 -2.84 12.64
C LEU A 197 14.97 -3.72 11.70
N TYR A 198 16.30 -3.70 11.84
CA TYR A 198 17.20 -4.56 11.07
C TYR A 198 16.91 -6.06 11.25
N GLY A 199 16.76 -6.51 12.51
CA GLY A 199 16.43 -7.91 12.82
C GLY A 199 15.02 -8.29 12.36
N THR A 200 14.04 -7.41 12.58
CA THR A 200 12.66 -7.61 12.12
C THR A 200 12.58 -7.73 10.61
N LEU A 201 13.29 -6.89 9.86
CA LEU A 201 13.30 -6.94 8.39
C LEU A 201 13.84 -8.26 7.87
N LYS A 202 14.94 -8.76 8.43
CA LYS A 202 15.49 -10.07 8.07
C LYS A 202 14.54 -11.21 8.46
N THR A 203 13.94 -11.13 9.66
CA THR A 203 12.94 -12.12 10.09
C THR A 203 11.74 -12.13 9.14
N PHE A 204 11.27 -10.95 8.71
CA PHE A 204 10.15 -10.81 7.78
C PHE A 204 10.52 -11.29 6.37
N ASP A 205 11.76 -11.08 5.94
CA ASP A 205 12.24 -11.61 4.66
C ASP A 205 12.29 -13.14 4.65
N ASP A 206 12.77 -13.71 5.75
CA ASP A 206 12.77 -15.15 6.00
C ASP A 206 11.35 -15.73 6.07
N LEU A 207 10.43 -15.00 6.70
CA LEU A 207 9.00 -15.33 6.76
C LEU A 207 8.41 -15.42 5.36
N ILE A 208 8.59 -14.37 4.56
CA ILE A 208 8.04 -14.27 3.22
C ILE A 208 8.60 -15.37 2.33
N SER A 209 9.91 -15.62 2.42
CA SER A 209 10.62 -16.67 1.67
C SER A 209 10.10 -18.08 1.95
N ARG A 210 9.47 -18.33 3.12
CA ARG A 210 8.90 -19.64 3.51
C ARG A 210 7.47 -19.87 3.00
N GLY A 211 6.88 -18.91 2.29
CA GLY A 211 5.60 -19.09 1.59
C GLY A 211 4.40 -18.50 2.33
N VAL A 212 4.42 -17.19 2.56
CA VAL A 212 3.24 -16.43 3.05
C VAL A 212 2.20 -16.25 1.94
N ASN A 213 0.93 -16.12 2.32
CA ASN A 213 -0.12 -15.72 1.39
C ASN A 213 -0.15 -14.18 1.20
N PRO A 214 -0.83 -13.64 0.16
CA PRO A 214 -0.86 -12.21 -0.12
C PRO A 214 -1.39 -11.33 1.03
N THR A 215 -2.36 -11.81 1.80
CA THR A 215 -2.92 -11.07 2.94
C THR A 215 -1.90 -10.98 4.08
N GLN A 216 -1.20 -12.08 4.37
CA GLN A 216 -0.12 -12.12 5.36
C GLN A 216 1.03 -11.21 4.95
N HIS A 217 1.47 -11.29 3.69
CA HIS A 217 2.48 -10.40 3.14
C HIS A 217 2.09 -8.93 3.32
N CYS A 218 0.88 -8.55 2.91
CA CYS A 218 0.40 -7.18 3.05
C CYS A 218 0.34 -6.68 4.50
N THR A 219 0.02 -7.57 5.45
CA THR A 219 -0.01 -7.23 6.89
C THR A 219 1.38 -6.92 7.42
N LEU A 220 2.39 -7.71 7.03
CA LEU A 220 3.79 -7.47 7.39
C LEU A 220 4.31 -6.17 6.78
N ILE A 221 3.97 -5.90 5.51
CA ILE A 221 4.33 -4.64 4.84
C ILE A 221 3.64 -3.43 5.47
N ASP A 222 2.35 -3.50 5.82
CA ASP A 222 1.63 -2.42 6.51
C ASP A 222 2.28 -2.07 7.85
N LEU A 223 2.70 -3.08 8.60
CA LEU A 223 3.38 -2.91 9.88
C LEU A 223 4.68 -2.11 9.73
N ILE A 224 5.55 -2.49 8.78
CA ILE A 224 6.81 -1.77 8.54
C ILE A 224 6.53 -0.33 8.07
N CYS A 225 5.55 -0.13 7.18
CA CYS A 225 5.13 1.22 6.78
C CYS A 225 4.72 2.06 7.99
N ARG A 226 3.85 1.55 8.86
CA ARG A 226 3.40 2.27 10.08
C ARG A 226 4.54 2.58 11.04
N ASP A 227 5.43 1.63 11.24
CA ASP A 227 6.59 1.86 12.10
C ASP A 227 7.44 3.01 11.53
N ILE A 228 7.70 3.05 10.22
CA ILE A 228 8.41 4.17 9.59
C ILE A 228 7.61 5.48 9.70
N GLU A 229 6.28 5.45 9.52
CA GLU A 229 5.38 6.61 9.67
C GLU A 229 5.48 7.22 11.09
N LEU A 230 5.57 6.40 12.13
CA LEU A 230 5.64 6.86 13.51
C LEU A 230 6.94 7.61 13.84
N ARG A 231 8.07 7.23 13.23
CA ARG A 231 9.36 7.90 13.46
C ARG A 231 10.38 7.59 12.34
N SER A 232 11.05 8.60 11.80
CA SER A 232 12.14 8.35 10.85
C SER A 232 13.32 7.63 11.54
N PRO A 233 13.98 6.67 10.87
CA PRO A 233 15.18 6.02 11.41
C PRO A 233 16.31 7.03 11.64
N ASP A 234 17.13 6.78 12.67
CA ASP A 234 18.31 7.62 12.93
C ASP A 234 19.48 7.30 11.98
N ARG A 235 20.53 8.15 11.98
CA ARG A 235 21.69 7.98 11.10
C ARG A 235 22.42 6.64 11.27
N HIS A 236 22.44 6.08 12.47
CA HIS A 236 23.11 4.80 12.73
C HIS A 236 22.30 3.63 12.18
N THR A 237 20.97 3.73 12.25
CA THR A 237 20.03 2.79 11.65
C THR A 237 20.18 2.77 10.14
N VAL A 238 20.22 3.95 9.51
CA VAL A 238 20.37 4.11 8.05
C VAL A 238 21.60 3.34 7.52
N LEU A 239 22.76 3.48 8.18
CA LEU A 239 23.99 2.77 7.78
C LEU A 239 23.84 1.24 7.84
N ARG A 240 23.12 0.72 8.83
CA ARG A 240 22.89 -0.73 8.95
C ARG A 240 21.87 -1.25 7.94
N LEU A 241 20.85 -0.45 7.63
CA LEU A 241 19.84 -0.82 6.62
C LEU A 241 20.49 -1.00 5.23
N SER A 242 21.52 -0.22 4.89
CA SER A 242 22.24 -0.39 3.61
C SER A 242 23.05 -1.69 3.51
N GLU A 243 23.26 -2.41 4.61
CA GLU A 243 23.96 -3.71 4.61
C GLU A 243 23.01 -4.90 4.46
N LEU A 244 21.68 -4.66 4.41
CA LEU A 244 20.69 -5.72 4.26
C LEU A 244 20.54 -6.14 2.80
N ASP A 245 20.66 -7.44 2.57
CA ASP A 245 20.36 -8.10 1.29
C ASP A 245 19.07 -8.90 1.46
N LEU A 246 17.92 -8.24 1.29
CA LEU A 246 16.59 -8.83 1.44
C LEU A 246 16.10 -9.37 0.09
N LYS A 247 15.52 -10.57 0.10
CA LYS A 247 15.00 -11.24 -1.10
C LYS A 247 13.64 -10.70 -1.52
N ASP A 248 12.81 -10.30 -0.56
CA ASP A 248 11.50 -9.73 -0.81
C ASP A 248 11.63 -8.29 -1.35
N PRO A 249 11.09 -8.01 -2.56
CA PRO A 249 11.24 -6.69 -3.17
C PRO A 249 10.48 -5.58 -2.43
N CYS A 250 9.37 -5.89 -1.74
CA CYS A 250 8.64 -4.89 -0.97
C CYS A 250 9.44 -4.45 0.26
N LEU A 251 10.02 -5.40 1.01
CA LEU A 251 10.90 -5.11 2.15
C LEU A 251 12.21 -4.44 1.69
N ALA A 252 12.82 -4.89 0.60
CA ALA A 252 14.02 -4.27 0.04
C ALA A 252 13.76 -2.79 -0.33
N LEU A 253 12.62 -2.49 -0.97
CA LEU A 253 12.23 -1.11 -1.26
C LEU A 253 12.05 -0.29 0.01
N LEU A 254 11.30 -0.78 0.99
CA LEU A 254 11.07 -0.07 2.24
C LEU A 254 12.37 0.17 3.03
N THR A 255 13.31 -0.77 2.96
CA THR A 255 14.63 -0.66 3.57
C THR A 255 15.45 0.44 2.89
N ALA A 256 15.51 0.45 1.56
CA ALA A 256 16.19 1.50 0.79
C ALA A 256 15.53 2.88 1.00
N TYR A 257 14.20 2.92 1.08
CA TYR A 257 13.43 4.13 1.37
C TYR A 257 13.76 4.67 2.77
N ALA A 258 13.68 3.82 3.79
CA ALA A 258 14.03 4.17 5.17
C ALA A 258 15.50 4.58 5.31
N GLY A 259 16.39 4.00 4.50
CA GLY A 259 17.80 4.39 4.39
C GLY A 259 18.03 5.73 3.68
N GLY A 260 17.01 6.37 3.11
CA GLY A 260 17.13 7.61 2.36
C GLY A 260 17.80 7.47 0.99
N VAL A 261 17.91 6.25 0.46
CA VAL A 261 18.58 5.94 -0.81
C VAL A 261 17.53 5.73 -1.92
N HIS A 262 16.68 6.74 -2.13
CA HIS A 262 15.46 6.62 -2.96
C HIS A 262 15.73 6.22 -4.42
N GLU A 263 16.90 6.54 -4.96
CA GLU A 263 17.32 6.15 -6.31
C GLU A 263 17.44 4.62 -6.48
N GLN A 264 17.76 3.90 -5.40
CA GLN A 264 17.86 2.44 -5.42
C GLN A 264 16.48 1.78 -5.35
N CYS A 265 15.47 2.47 -4.78
CA CYS A 265 14.11 1.95 -4.63
C CYS A 265 13.49 1.54 -5.97
N ILE A 266 13.78 2.27 -7.04
CA ILE A 266 13.24 2.02 -8.39
C ILE A 266 13.60 0.62 -8.90
N ARG A 267 14.76 0.09 -8.50
CA ARG A 267 15.25 -1.23 -8.93
C ARG A 267 14.41 -2.39 -8.38
N PHE A 268 13.70 -2.18 -7.28
CA PHE A 268 12.86 -3.18 -6.63
C PHE A 268 11.42 -3.15 -7.10
N LEU A 269 11.05 -2.19 -7.96
CA LEU A 269 9.69 -2.11 -8.48
C LEU A 269 9.39 -3.33 -9.36
N PRO A 270 8.18 -3.91 -9.24
CA PRO A 270 7.80 -5.05 -10.05
C PRO A 270 7.80 -4.67 -11.54
N ALA A 271 8.32 -5.57 -12.38
CA ALA A 271 8.07 -5.50 -13.81
C ALA A 271 6.54 -5.61 -14.05
N GLY A 272 5.99 -4.76 -14.92
CA GLY A 272 4.54 -4.65 -15.11
C GLY A 272 3.83 -5.99 -15.37
N GLY A 273 2.61 -6.15 -14.83
CA GLY A 273 1.83 -7.38 -14.94
C GLY A 273 1.00 -7.65 -13.67
N LYS A 274 0.32 -8.81 -13.61
CA LYS A 274 -0.34 -9.28 -12.39
C LYS A 274 0.71 -9.69 -11.37
N ASN A 275 0.76 -8.98 -10.25
CA ASN A 275 1.66 -9.24 -9.14
C ASN A 275 0.91 -9.91 -7.98
N ALA A 276 1.45 -10.99 -7.42
CA ALA A 276 0.89 -11.63 -6.22
C ALA A 276 0.80 -10.66 -5.02
N TRP A 277 1.66 -9.65 -4.99
CA TRP A 277 1.78 -8.66 -3.91
C TRP A 277 1.13 -7.31 -4.22
N GLU A 278 0.15 -7.26 -5.13
CA GLU A 278 -0.52 -6.02 -5.55
C GLU A 278 -0.98 -5.15 -4.37
N GLN A 279 -1.62 -5.74 -3.36
CA GLN A 279 -2.09 -5.01 -2.16
C GLN A 279 -0.95 -4.43 -1.33
N SER A 280 0.21 -5.10 -1.30
CA SER A 280 1.38 -4.63 -0.57
C SER A 280 2.04 -3.45 -1.27
N TRP A 281 2.14 -3.50 -2.59
CA TRP A 281 2.59 -2.37 -3.41
C TRP A 281 1.63 -1.18 -3.31
N LEU A 282 0.33 -1.44 -3.25
CA LEU A 282 -0.69 -0.41 -3.02
C LEU A 282 -0.45 0.35 -1.71
N ARG A 283 -0.16 -0.40 -0.63
CA ARG A 283 0.15 0.16 0.69
C ARG A 283 1.44 0.96 0.67
N ILE A 284 2.50 0.44 0.04
CA ILE A 284 3.78 1.14 -0.13
C ILE A 284 3.61 2.43 -0.92
N ALA A 285 2.92 2.40 -2.06
CA ALA A 285 2.70 3.59 -2.89
C ALA A 285 1.93 4.66 -2.10
N SER A 286 0.87 4.26 -1.40
CA SER A 286 0.08 5.15 -0.54
C SER A 286 0.91 5.75 0.60
N PHE A 287 1.78 4.95 1.23
CA PHE A 287 2.72 5.39 2.26
C PHE A 287 3.70 6.45 1.71
N VAL A 288 4.44 6.11 0.65
CA VAL A 288 5.50 6.96 0.09
C VAL A 288 4.94 8.27 -0.45
N ILE A 289 3.76 8.26 -1.07
CA ILE A 289 3.14 9.47 -1.63
C ILE A 289 2.67 10.43 -0.53
N LYS A 290 2.14 9.90 0.58
CA LYS A 290 1.71 10.69 1.75
C LYS A 290 2.89 11.25 2.54
N GLN A 291 4.05 10.59 2.52
CA GLN A 291 5.23 11.04 3.25
C GLN A 291 5.92 12.24 2.59
N GLU A 292 6.45 13.14 3.41
CA GLU A 292 7.20 14.34 2.98
C GLU A 292 6.53 15.11 1.83
N GLU A 293 5.28 15.58 2.04
CA GLU A 293 4.49 16.28 1.01
C GLU A 293 5.22 17.51 0.41
N ASP A 294 6.05 18.19 1.21
CA ASP A 294 6.81 19.38 0.77
C ASP A 294 8.17 19.10 0.16
N SER A 295 8.57 17.83 0.06
CA SER A 295 9.92 17.48 -0.39
C SER A 295 10.21 18.04 -1.78
N ARG A 296 11.42 18.58 -1.92
CA ARG A 296 11.99 19.02 -3.21
C ARG A 296 13.10 18.08 -3.68
N SER A 297 13.28 16.95 -3.00
CA SER A 297 14.31 15.98 -3.33
C SER A 297 14.00 15.32 -4.68
N PRO A 298 14.87 15.46 -5.72
CA PRO A 298 14.63 14.87 -7.02
C PRO A 298 14.44 13.35 -6.96
N SER A 299 15.26 12.66 -6.16
CA SER A 299 15.22 11.21 -6.01
C SER A 299 13.91 10.71 -5.38
N LEU A 300 13.36 11.46 -4.41
CA LEU A 300 12.07 11.13 -3.82
C LEU A 300 10.91 11.39 -4.79
N LEU A 301 10.96 12.50 -5.53
CA LEU A 301 9.94 12.82 -6.53
C LEU A 301 9.92 11.79 -7.66
N GLN A 302 11.09 11.34 -8.13
CA GLN A 302 11.21 10.23 -9.09
C GLN A 302 10.62 8.93 -8.56
N LEU A 303 10.88 8.58 -7.29
CA LEU A 303 10.29 7.41 -6.67
C LEU A 303 8.76 7.53 -6.57
N LYS A 304 8.24 8.69 -6.16
CA LYS A 304 6.79 8.97 -6.11
C LYS A 304 6.16 8.84 -7.49
N ALA A 305 6.82 9.35 -8.55
CA ALA A 305 6.35 9.23 -9.93
C ALA A 305 6.33 7.77 -10.40
N ALA A 306 7.36 6.99 -10.08
CA ALA A 306 7.45 5.58 -10.43
C ALA A 306 6.41 4.70 -9.71
N LEU A 307 6.04 5.05 -8.47
CA LEU A 307 5.01 4.37 -7.68
C LEU A 307 3.58 4.82 -8.02
N TRP A 308 3.43 5.98 -8.68
CA TRP A 308 2.13 6.56 -8.99
C TRP A 308 1.17 5.61 -9.71
N PRO A 309 1.59 4.84 -10.74
CA PRO A 309 0.70 3.91 -11.44
C PRO A 309 0.11 2.80 -10.55
N MET A 310 0.75 2.52 -9.41
CA MET A 310 0.30 1.52 -8.45
C MET A 310 -0.73 2.07 -7.46
N THR A 311 -1.00 3.38 -7.46
CA THR A 311 -2.01 3.97 -6.58
C THR A 311 -3.43 3.54 -7.00
N PRO A 312 -4.32 3.27 -6.03
CA PRO A 312 -5.68 2.89 -6.38
C PRO A 312 -6.36 4.06 -7.11
N ARG A 313 -7.02 3.75 -8.22
CA ARG A 313 -7.84 4.71 -8.97
C ARG A 313 -8.97 5.29 -8.12
N ASP A 314 -9.46 4.49 -7.18
CA ASP A 314 -10.52 4.86 -6.25
C ASP A 314 -9.99 5.41 -4.91
N SER A 315 -8.69 5.77 -4.81
CA SER A 315 -8.17 6.49 -3.64
C SER A 315 -8.68 7.94 -3.63
N HIS A 316 -9.91 8.10 -3.18
CA HIS A 316 -10.61 9.37 -3.03
C HIS A 316 -9.80 10.42 -2.27
N GLU A 317 -9.03 10.00 -1.27
CA GLU A 317 -8.47 10.90 -0.28
C GLU A 317 -7.40 11.85 -0.85
N PHE A 318 -6.52 11.39 -1.74
CA PHE A 318 -5.47 12.25 -2.32
C PHE A 318 -6.01 13.06 -3.50
N ARG A 319 -6.82 12.46 -4.37
CA ARG A 319 -7.38 13.12 -5.55
C ARG A 319 -8.38 14.24 -5.21
N HIS A 320 -9.18 14.06 -4.16
CA HIS A 320 -10.03 15.15 -3.65
C HIS A 320 -9.19 16.30 -3.07
N ARG A 321 -8.16 15.97 -2.28
CA ARG A 321 -7.26 16.97 -1.71
C ARG A 321 -6.59 17.85 -2.75
N VAL A 322 -6.29 17.33 -3.94
CA VAL A 322 -5.62 18.08 -5.02
C VAL A 322 -6.47 19.24 -5.56
N THR A 323 -7.81 19.17 -5.52
CA THR A 323 -8.63 20.34 -5.92
C THR A 323 -8.96 21.28 -4.79
N ASP A 324 -8.82 20.79 -3.55
CA ASP A 324 -9.23 21.52 -2.35
C ASP A 324 -8.04 22.24 -1.72
N SER A 325 -6.82 21.75 -1.94
CA SER A 325 -5.56 22.26 -1.38
C SER A 325 -4.52 22.56 -2.48
N SER A 326 -4.12 23.83 -2.55
CA SER A 326 -3.06 24.31 -3.46
C SER A 326 -1.72 23.60 -3.22
N ARG A 327 -1.44 23.22 -1.97
CA ARG A 327 -0.25 22.46 -1.57
C ARG A 327 -0.25 21.05 -2.16
N ALA A 328 -1.37 20.33 -2.07
CA ALA A 328 -1.50 19.01 -2.66
C ALA A 328 -1.39 19.04 -4.20
N LEU A 329 -1.97 20.07 -4.84
CA LEU A 329 -1.81 20.30 -6.27
C LEU A 329 -0.36 20.58 -6.67
N ALA A 330 0.34 21.44 -5.92
CA ALA A 330 1.74 21.74 -6.17
C ALA A 330 2.64 20.51 -5.99
N GLN A 331 2.35 19.67 -4.98
CA GLN A 331 3.05 18.38 -4.81
C GLN A 331 2.82 17.48 -6.01
N LEU A 332 1.57 17.36 -6.48
CA LEU A 332 1.24 16.55 -7.64
C LEU A 332 1.98 17.05 -8.89
N GLN A 333 2.00 18.37 -9.13
CA GLN A 333 2.77 18.96 -10.23
C GLN A 333 4.24 18.55 -10.18
N ARG A 334 4.89 18.62 -9.02
CA ARG A 334 6.30 18.21 -8.86
C ARG A 334 6.54 16.73 -9.09
N ILE A 335 5.60 15.85 -8.71
CA ILE A 335 5.70 14.42 -9.01
C ILE A 335 5.67 14.22 -10.53
N PHE A 336 4.79 14.93 -11.22
CA PHE A 336 4.58 14.84 -12.67
C PHE A 336 5.59 15.63 -13.51
N GLU A 337 6.57 16.30 -12.88
CA GLU A 337 7.79 16.74 -13.56
C GLU A 337 8.68 15.55 -13.97
N TYR A 338 8.48 14.39 -13.34
CA TYR A 338 9.19 13.15 -13.65
C TYR A 338 8.29 12.16 -14.41
N PRO A 339 8.88 11.27 -15.22
CA PRO A 339 8.10 10.33 -16.01
C PRO A 339 7.23 9.39 -15.16
N VAL A 340 5.93 9.36 -15.45
CA VAL A 340 4.94 8.48 -14.83
C VAL A 340 4.49 7.43 -15.84
N ARG A 341 5.03 6.20 -15.73
CA ARG A 341 4.72 5.08 -16.63
C ARG A 341 3.36 4.46 -16.35
N CYS A 342 2.29 5.14 -16.74
CA CYS A 342 0.94 4.58 -16.68
C CYS A 342 0.70 3.58 -17.83
N SER A 343 0.03 2.47 -17.53
CA SER A 343 -0.22 1.41 -18.52
C SER A 343 -1.22 1.79 -19.61
N ASN A 344 -2.04 2.81 -19.39
CA ASN A 344 -3.27 3.07 -20.17
C ASN A 344 -3.28 4.41 -20.92
N HIS A 345 -2.24 5.24 -20.80
CA HIS A 345 -2.13 6.50 -21.53
C HIS A 345 -0.68 6.99 -21.55
N TYR A 346 -0.42 7.95 -22.43
CA TYR A 346 0.90 8.53 -22.63
C TYR A 346 1.26 9.53 -21.53
N ASP A 347 2.54 9.55 -21.21
CA ASP A 347 3.17 10.38 -20.18
C ASP A 347 3.74 11.65 -20.81
N HIS A 348 3.03 12.76 -20.66
CA HIS A 348 3.35 14.06 -21.29
C HIS A 348 2.86 15.24 -20.44
N GLU A 349 3.31 16.44 -20.80
CA GLU A 349 2.85 17.70 -20.20
C GLU A 349 1.33 17.78 -20.28
N GLY A 350 0.65 17.72 -19.12
CA GLY A 350 -0.81 17.75 -19.01
C GLY A 350 -1.48 16.44 -18.63
N HIS A 351 -0.71 15.34 -18.59
CA HIS A 351 -1.14 14.05 -18.05
C HIS A 351 -1.63 14.17 -16.59
N ILE A 352 -1.10 15.13 -15.83
CA ILE A 352 -1.62 15.49 -14.50
C ILE A 352 -3.13 15.79 -14.49
N LEU A 353 -3.68 16.47 -15.52
CA LEU A 353 -5.12 16.76 -15.56
C LEU A 353 -5.94 15.48 -15.65
N PHE A 354 -5.47 14.48 -16.38
CA PHE A 354 -6.15 13.20 -16.43
C PHE A 354 -6.26 12.59 -15.03
N HIS A 355 -5.19 12.61 -14.24
CA HIS A 355 -5.22 12.08 -12.88
C HIS A 355 -6.04 12.91 -11.88
N ILE A 356 -6.16 14.22 -12.08
CA ILE A 356 -7.06 15.08 -11.29
C ILE A 356 -8.54 14.69 -11.53
N TYR A 357 -8.88 14.29 -12.76
CA TYR A 357 -10.27 14.03 -13.18
C TYR A 357 -10.60 12.54 -13.45
N GLU A 358 -9.68 11.60 -13.17
CA GLU A 358 -9.92 10.15 -13.25
C GLU A 358 -10.60 9.62 -11.98
N GLY A 359 -11.52 8.66 -12.10
CA GLY A 359 -12.21 8.00 -10.97
C GLY A 359 -13.61 8.56 -10.74
N VAL A 360 -14.07 8.72 -9.51
CA VAL A 360 -15.45 9.19 -9.22
C VAL A 360 -15.76 10.57 -9.79
N ARG A 361 -14.74 11.41 -9.98
CA ARG A 361 -14.84 12.72 -10.66
C ARG A 361 -14.79 12.66 -12.19
N SER A 362 -14.61 11.49 -12.79
CA SER A 362 -14.81 11.32 -14.24
C SER A 362 -16.28 11.54 -14.65
N HIS A 363 -17.18 11.58 -13.66
CA HIS A 363 -18.60 11.90 -13.78
C HIS A 363 -18.93 13.30 -13.26
N SER A 364 -17.92 14.15 -12.96
CA SER A 364 -18.15 15.57 -12.70
C SER A 364 -18.65 16.20 -13.98
N ILE A 365 -19.97 16.25 -14.07
CA ILE A 365 -20.74 16.83 -15.15
C ILE A 365 -21.00 18.28 -14.80
N VAL A 366 -20.75 19.16 -15.75
CA VAL A 366 -21.05 20.58 -15.64
C VAL A 366 -22.02 20.96 -16.73
N ASP A 367 -22.90 21.90 -16.40
CA ASP A 367 -23.76 22.52 -17.40
C ASP A 367 -22.88 23.42 -18.26
N PHE A 368 -22.89 23.20 -19.56
CA PHE A 368 -22.10 23.94 -20.52
C PHE A 368 -22.73 25.34 -20.65
N PRO A 369 -22.06 26.40 -20.15
CA PRO A 369 -22.72 27.69 -19.90
C PRO A 369 -22.94 28.51 -21.18
N ILE A 370 -22.35 28.09 -22.30
CA ILE A 370 -22.28 28.87 -23.55
C ILE A 370 -22.79 28.06 -24.74
N ASN A 371 -23.50 28.71 -25.64
CA ASN A 371 -23.88 28.10 -26.90
C ASN A 371 -22.64 27.95 -27.82
N MET A 372 -22.30 26.71 -28.16
CA MET A 372 -21.18 26.38 -29.05
C MET A 372 -21.59 26.17 -30.50
N GLU A 373 -22.83 26.49 -30.89
CA GLU A 373 -23.29 26.39 -32.29
C GLU A 373 -22.34 27.08 -33.27
N ILE A 374 -21.74 28.21 -32.86
CA ILE A 374 -20.75 28.97 -33.65
C ILE A 374 -19.53 28.11 -34.03
N PHE A 375 -19.19 27.11 -33.21
CA PHE A 375 -18.01 26.26 -33.38
C PHE A 375 -18.32 24.84 -33.84
N THR A 376 -19.57 24.35 -33.67
CA THR A 376 -19.90 22.92 -33.77
C THR A 376 -21.20 22.61 -34.49
N LYS A 377 -21.98 23.64 -34.87
CA LYS A 377 -23.36 23.50 -35.36
C LYS A 377 -24.32 22.80 -34.38
N VAL A 378 -23.92 22.54 -33.14
CA VAL A 378 -24.74 21.92 -32.09
C VAL A 378 -24.98 22.89 -30.93
N PRO A 379 -26.24 23.07 -30.48
CA PRO A 379 -26.55 23.84 -29.28
C PRO A 379 -26.12 23.07 -28.03
N LEU A 380 -24.92 23.41 -27.55
CA LEU A 380 -24.40 22.88 -26.29
C LEU A 380 -24.85 23.69 -25.05
N LYS A 381 -25.55 24.83 -25.21
CA LYS A 381 -25.97 25.65 -24.07
C LYS A 381 -26.87 24.85 -23.11
N ASN A 382 -26.57 24.91 -21.80
CA ASN A 382 -27.30 24.20 -20.74
C ASN A 382 -27.30 22.67 -20.93
N ARG A 383 -26.27 22.13 -21.58
CA ARG A 383 -26.08 20.69 -21.74
C ARG A 383 -24.97 20.19 -20.83
N GLN A 384 -25.06 18.92 -20.49
CA GLN A 384 -24.15 18.27 -19.58
C GLN A 384 -22.92 17.73 -20.32
N ILE A 385 -21.73 18.18 -19.89
CA ILE A 385 -20.43 17.75 -20.43
C ILE A 385 -19.52 17.35 -19.27
N ARG A 386 -18.58 16.44 -19.52
CA ARG A 386 -17.50 16.18 -18.56
C ARG A 386 -16.61 17.40 -18.38
N LEU A 387 -16.32 17.76 -17.13
CA LEU A 387 -15.51 18.92 -16.77
C LEU A 387 -14.16 19.00 -17.50
N LEU A 388 -13.42 17.90 -17.61
CA LEU A 388 -12.14 17.90 -18.34
C LEU A 388 -12.31 18.26 -19.82
N LEU A 389 -13.39 17.80 -20.49
CA LEU A 389 -13.67 18.21 -21.87
C LEU A 389 -14.09 19.67 -21.95
N ALA A 390 -14.90 20.15 -20.99
CA ALA A 390 -15.29 21.56 -20.91
C ALA A 390 -14.05 22.47 -20.78
N LEU A 391 -13.11 22.11 -19.90
CA LEU A 391 -11.85 22.84 -19.70
C LEU A 391 -11.01 22.90 -20.96
N LEU A 392 -10.97 21.83 -21.76
CA LEU A 392 -10.21 21.76 -23.01
C LEU A 392 -10.90 22.52 -24.16
N VAL A 393 -12.24 22.49 -24.23
CA VAL A 393 -13.02 23.13 -25.29
C VAL A 393 -13.14 24.63 -25.08
N LEU A 394 -13.41 25.09 -23.86
CA LEU A 394 -13.72 26.49 -23.59
C LEU A 394 -12.46 27.38 -23.62
N PRO A 395 -12.54 28.62 -24.14
CA PRO A 395 -11.46 29.58 -24.00
C PRO A 395 -11.32 30.03 -22.54
N ASP A 396 -10.10 30.31 -22.10
CA ASP A 396 -9.79 30.56 -20.68
C ASP A 396 -10.55 31.76 -20.11
N CYS A 397 -10.82 32.78 -20.93
CA CYS A 397 -11.61 33.96 -20.56
C CYS A 397 -13.09 33.67 -20.25
N ARG A 398 -13.57 32.45 -20.52
CA ARG A 398 -14.93 31.99 -20.25
C ARG A 398 -15.03 31.04 -19.07
N LEU A 399 -13.90 30.66 -18.47
CA LEU A 399 -13.81 29.78 -17.30
C LEU A 399 -13.80 30.58 -15.99
N THR A 400 -14.61 31.64 -15.90
CA THR A 400 -14.52 32.66 -14.84
C THR A 400 -15.35 32.36 -13.59
N ASP A 401 -16.37 31.49 -13.66
CA ASP A 401 -17.20 31.16 -12.49
C ASP A 401 -16.74 29.86 -11.83
N ARG A 402 -16.05 29.99 -10.69
CA ARG A 402 -15.52 28.86 -9.91
C ARG A 402 -16.61 28.01 -9.26
N THR A 403 -17.77 28.61 -8.96
CA THR A 403 -18.75 28.00 -8.06
C THR A 403 -19.42 26.75 -8.63
N GLU A 404 -19.41 26.60 -9.96
CA GLU A 404 -19.95 25.44 -10.67
C GLU A 404 -19.02 24.22 -10.65
N PHE A 405 -17.73 24.39 -10.29
CA PHE A 405 -16.69 23.37 -10.50
C PHE A 405 -16.20 22.65 -9.24
N TYR A 406 -16.66 23.06 -8.04
CA TYR A 406 -16.23 22.48 -6.75
C TYR A 406 -14.69 22.43 -6.57
N ILE A 407 -13.98 23.45 -7.06
CA ILE A 407 -12.53 23.62 -6.94
C ILE A 407 -12.24 24.83 -6.05
N SER A 408 -11.21 24.75 -5.20
CA SER A 408 -10.83 25.86 -4.32
C SER A 408 -10.27 27.05 -5.11
N GLU A 409 -10.36 28.24 -4.52
CA GLU A 409 -9.90 29.49 -5.13
C GLU A 409 -8.44 29.45 -5.57
N GLU A 410 -7.61 28.83 -4.73
CA GLU A 410 -6.17 28.79 -4.92
C GLU A 410 -5.77 27.77 -6.01
N CYS A 411 -6.52 26.68 -6.14
CA CYS A 411 -6.25 25.64 -7.13
C CYS A 411 -6.68 26.03 -8.54
N TRP A 412 -7.74 26.85 -8.66
CA TRP A 412 -8.35 27.17 -9.96
C TRP A 412 -7.39 27.83 -10.96
N PRO A 413 -6.63 28.89 -10.60
CA PRO A 413 -5.66 29.50 -11.52
C PRO A 413 -4.57 28.52 -11.97
N ILE A 414 -4.16 27.60 -11.08
CA ILE A 414 -3.13 26.60 -11.38
C ILE A 414 -3.66 25.60 -12.41
N ILE A 415 -4.87 25.09 -12.21
CA ILE A 415 -5.53 24.17 -13.16
C ILE A 415 -5.73 24.86 -14.52
N LEU A 416 -6.17 26.12 -14.53
CA LEU A 416 -6.30 26.90 -15.77
C LEU A 416 -4.94 27.10 -16.46
N GLY A 417 -3.86 27.34 -15.72
CA GLY A 417 -2.51 27.44 -16.27
C GLY A 417 -2.03 26.14 -16.93
N ILE A 418 -2.30 25.00 -16.30
CA ILE A 418 -2.03 23.68 -16.90
C ILE A 418 -2.86 23.50 -18.18
N CYS A 419 -4.16 23.81 -18.14
CA CYS A 419 -5.06 23.73 -19.30
C CYS A 419 -4.58 24.61 -20.46
N GLY A 420 -4.17 25.85 -20.17
CA GLY A 420 -3.65 26.78 -21.17
C GLY A 420 -2.39 26.23 -21.85
N THR A 421 -1.49 25.63 -21.09
CA THR A 421 -0.26 25.00 -21.61
C THR A 421 -0.56 23.80 -22.51
N ILE A 422 -1.53 22.96 -22.14
CA ILE A 422 -1.96 21.84 -22.97
C ILE A 422 -2.54 22.32 -24.30
N LYS A 423 -3.36 23.37 -24.28
CA LYS A 423 -4.05 23.90 -25.47
C LYS A 423 -3.09 24.48 -26.51
N THR A 424 -1.81 24.70 -26.18
CA THR A 424 -0.79 25.19 -27.12
C THR A 424 0.08 24.08 -27.69
N SER A 425 0.04 22.87 -27.13
CA SER A 425 0.85 21.72 -27.56
C SER A 425 -0.01 20.64 -28.22
N GLN A 426 0.26 20.35 -29.50
CA GLN A 426 -0.44 19.31 -30.26
C GLN A 426 -0.31 17.94 -29.57
N LEU A 427 0.90 17.57 -29.16
CA LEU A 427 1.18 16.30 -28.48
C LEU A 427 0.40 16.17 -27.17
N SER A 428 0.48 17.18 -26.29
CA SER A 428 -0.18 17.17 -24.98
C SER A 428 -1.69 17.06 -25.12
N PHE A 429 -2.27 17.84 -26.02
CA PHE A 429 -3.71 17.85 -26.24
C PHE A 429 -4.21 16.49 -26.75
N LEU A 430 -3.57 15.96 -27.81
CA LEU A 430 -3.92 14.65 -28.37
C LEU A 430 -3.71 13.51 -27.37
N SER A 431 -2.70 13.60 -26.52
CA SER A 431 -2.41 12.59 -25.49
C SER A 431 -3.51 12.48 -24.45
N ILE A 432 -4.04 13.62 -23.99
CA ILE A 432 -5.19 13.65 -23.08
C ILE A 432 -6.43 13.08 -23.77
N LEU A 433 -6.69 13.43 -25.03
CA LEU A 433 -7.80 12.85 -25.79
C LEU A 433 -7.64 11.33 -25.93
N CYS A 434 -6.42 10.85 -26.18
CA CYS A 434 -6.09 9.43 -26.21
C CYS A 434 -6.24 8.73 -24.85
N ALA A 435 -6.24 9.45 -23.73
CA ALA A 435 -6.43 8.86 -22.39
C ALA A 435 -7.91 8.62 -22.02
N PHE A 436 -8.88 9.22 -22.73
CA PHE A 436 -10.31 9.02 -22.47
C PHE A 436 -10.78 7.59 -22.82
N ASN A 437 -10.67 6.66 -21.86
CA ASN A 437 -10.98 5.24 -22.05
C ASN A 437 -12.45 4.93 -22.37
N ASN A 438 -13.36 5.83 -22.01
CA ASN A 438 -14.77 5.77 -22.38
C ASN A 438 -15.16 7.17 -22.83
N VAL A 439 -15.19 7.46 -24.14
CA VAL A 439 -16.03 8.56 -24.60
C VAL A 439 -17.44 8.20 -24.10
N SER A 440 -17.98 8.97 -23.16
CA SER A 440 -19.34 8.70 -22.71
C SER A 440 -20.20 8.76 -23.97
N ALA A 441 -21.11 7.81 -24.14
CA ALA A 441 -21.97 7.80 -25.32
C ALA A 441 -23.00 8.95 -25.28
N CYS A 442 -22.75 10.07 -24.60
CA CYS A 442 -23.56 11.26 -24.78
C CYS A 442 -23.07 12.03 -26.00
N ARG A 443 -24.03 12.49 -26.81
CA ARG A 443 -23.78 13.27 -28.02
C ARG A 443 -22.96 14.53 -27.74
N GLU A 444 -23.11 15.13 -26.56
CA GLU A 444 -22.43 16.37 -26.18
C GLU A 444 -20.93 16.16 -25.92
N ASP A 445 -20.55 15.07 -25.24
CA ASP A 445 -19.13 14.71 -25.06
C ASP A 445 -18.49 14.37 -26.41
N VAL A 446 -19.22 13.70 -27.33
CA VAL A 446 -18.72 13.39 -28.67
C VAL A 446 -18.43 14.66 -29.47
N VAL A 447 -19.36 15.61 -29.48
CA VAL A 447 -19.16 16.91 -30.15
C VAL A 447 -17.97 17.66 -29.53
N ALA A 448 -17.90 17.74 -28.21
CA ALA A 448 -16.78 18.38 -27.51
C ALA A 448 -15.44 17.71 -27.84
N PHE A 449 -15.42 16.38 -27.90
CA PHE A 449 -14.26 15.59 -28.28
C PHE A 449 -13.80 15.90 -29.71
N SER A 450 -14.74 15.99 -30.66
CA SER A 450 -14.47 16.37 -32.05
C SER A 450 -13.87 17.78 -32.17
N ILE A 451 -14.38 18.76 -31.40
CA ILE A 451 -13.78 20.10 -31.33
C ILE A 451 -12.34 20.03 -30.85
N CYS A 452 -12.08 19.28 -29.79
CA CYS A 452 -10.74 19.15 -29.24
C CYS A 452 -9.78 18.53 -30.27
N ILE A 453 -10.22 17.53 -31.06
CA ILE A 453 -9.44 17.01 -32.18
C ILE A 453 -9.13 18.14 -33.18
N HIS A 454 -10.15 18.86 -33.66
CA HIS A 454 -9.94 19.96 -34.60
C HIS A 454 -8.94 20.98 -34.09
N LYS A 455 -9.15 21.49 -32.86
CA LYS A 455 -8.25 22.43 -32.21
C LYS A 455 -6.82 21.90 -32.11
N SER A 456 -6.64 20.64 -31.72
CA SER A 456 -5.31 20.04 -31.60
C SER A 456 -4.60 19.89 -32.96
N LEU A 457 -5.35 19.67 -34.04
CA LEU A 457 -4.82 19.56 -35.40
C LEU A 457 -4.57 20.93 -36.06
N ASP A 458 -5.17 22.00 -35.54
CA ASP A 458 -4.91 23.39 -35.93
C ASP A 458 -3.64 23.96 -35.28
N LEU A 459 -3.07 23.28 -34.28
CA LEU A 459 -1.79 23.63 -33.66
C LEU A 459 -0.61 23.28 -34.57
N ALA A 460 0.57 23.84 -34.23
CA ALA A 460 1.82 23.53 -34.92
C ALA A 460 2.09 22.02 -34.93
N LEU A 461 2.51 21.50 -36.09
CA LEU A 461 2.75 20.09 -36.30
C LEU A 461 3.86 19.57 -35.38
N ASP A 462 3.55 18.56 -34.58
CA ASP A 462 4.49 17.87 -33.71
C ASP A 462 4.66 16.40 -34.15
N GLN A 463 5.87 16.06 -34.59
CA GLN A 463 6.19 14.70 -35.03
C GLN A 463 6.13 13.68 -33.87
N ALA A 464 6.34 14.11 -32.63
CA ALA A 464 6.21 13.25 -31.47
C ALA A 464 4.76 12.83 -31.20
N ALA A 465 3.77 13.55 -31.74
CA ALA A 465 2.35 13.21 -31.62
C ALA A 465 1.94 12.02 -32.49
N VAL A 466 2.75 11.60 -33.47
CA VAL A 466 2.38 10.54 -34.43
C VAL A 466 1.97 9.22 -33.78
N PRO A 467 2.70 8.65 -32.79
CA PRO A 467 2.29 7.42 -32.12
C PRO A 467 0.95 7.57 -31.38
N VAL A 468 0.72 8.74 -30.78
CA VAL A 468 -0.52 9.08 -30.07
C VAL A 468 -1.68 9.15 -31.06
N VAL A 469 -1.50 9.82 -32.20
CA VAL A 469 -2.49 9.90 -33.28
C VAL A 469 -2.84 8.50 -33.80
N GLN A 470 -1.85 7.65 -34.05
CA GLN A 470 -2.08 6.27 -34.50
C GLN A 470 -2.93 5.48 -33.50
N SER A 471 -2.62 5.59 -32.21
CA SER A 471 -3.36 4.94 -31.15
C SER A 471 -4.80 5.48 -31.05
N LEU A 472 -4.95 6.80 -31.15
CA LEU A 472 -6.26 7.46 -31.09
C LEU A 472 -7.15 7.05 -32.27
N VAL A 473 -6.65 7.09 -33.51
CA VAL A 473 -7.38 6.65 -34.71
C VAL A 473 -7.92 5.23 -34.54
N ARG A 474 -7.06 4.26 -34.20
CA ARG A 474 -7.47 2.85 -34.03
C ARG A 474 -8.59 2.70 -33.01
N ARG A 475 -8.55 3.48 -31.93
CA ARG A 475 -9.59 3.46 -30.90
C ARG A 475 -10.89 4.10 -31.38
N LEU A 476 -10.80 5.22 -32.09
CA LEU A 476 -11.96 5.93 -32.60
C LEU A 476 -12.68 5.15 -33.71
N ASP A 477 -11.97 4.40 -34.54
CA ASP A 477 -12.56 3.49 -35.52
C ASP A 477 -13.47 2.45 -34.84
N GLY A 478 -13.01 1.84 -33.73
CA GLY A 478 -13.83 0.92 -32.95
C GLY A 478 -14.99 1.60 -32.21
N PHE A 479 -14.84 2.88 -31.82
CA PHE A 479 -15.91 3.65 -31.19
C PHE A 479 -17.02 4.02 -32.18
N ARG A 480 -16.68 4.28 -33.45
CA ARG A 480 -17.63 4.62 -34.52
C ARG A 480 -18.73 3.56 -34.66
N GLU A 481 -18.34 2.28 -34.64
CA GLU A 481 -19.27 1.14 -34.73
C GLU A 481 -20.22 1.05 -33.51
N LEU A 482 -19.71 1.38 -32.32
CA LEU A 482 -20.48 1.39 -31.08
C LEU A 482 -21.43 2.59 -30.97
N PHE A 483 -21.05 3.75 -31.51
CA PHE A 483 -21.86 4.97 -31.49
C PHE A 483 -23.12 4.81 -32.34
N VAL A 484 -22.99 4.23 -33.54
CA VAL A 484 -24.09 3.96 -34.47
C VAL A 484 -25.12 2.97 -33.90
N THR A 485 -24.70 2.06 -33.03
CA THR A 485 -25.55 0.98 -32.50
C THR A 485 -26.24 1.30 -31.17
N ARG A 486 -25.77 2.29 -30.39
CA ARG A 486 -26.22 2.51 -29.00
C ARG A 486 -27.10 3.74 -28.76
N LEU A 487 -27.16 4.69 -29.69
CA LEU A 487 -27.89 5.94 -29.46
C LEU A 487 -29.21 6.01 -30.21
N GLU A 488 -30.23 6.55 -29.55
CA GLU A 488 -31.49 6.87 -30.20
C GLU A 488 -31.26 7.87 -31.34
N VAL A 489 -31.87 7.58 -32.49
CA VAL A 489 -31.77 8.39 -33.70
C VAL A 489 -32.53 9.70 -33.44
N SER A 490 -31.77 10.78 -33.26
CA SER A 490 -32.27 12.16 -33.19
C SER A 490 -31.44 13.04 -34.11
N ASP A 491 -31.99 14.17 -34.56
CA ASP A 491 -31.26 15.11 -35.42
C ASP A 491 -29.93 15.55 -34.79
N LEU A 492 -29.91 15.75 -33.47
CA LEU A 492 -28.69 16.09 -32.73
C LEU A 492 -27.69 14.93 -32.65
N THR A 493 -28.16 13.69 -32.59
CA THR A 493 -27.30 12.49 -32.65
C THR A 493 -26.65 12.39 -34.02
N ILE A 494 -27.39 12.66 -35.10
CA ILE A 494 -26.88 12.65 -36.47
C ILE A 494 -25.82 13.73 -36.64
N ILE A 495 -26.09 14.97 -36.19
CA ILE A 495 -25.10 16.06 -36.29
C ILE A 495 -23.83 15.71 -35.49
N ALA A 496 -23.96 15.14 -34.28
CA ALA A 496 -22.82 14.70 -33.50
C ALA A 496 -22.00 13.59 -34.20
N ALA A 497 -22.69 12.66 -34.88
CA ALA A 497 -22.07 11.61 -35.68
C ALA A 497 -21.27 12.20 -36.85
N ASP A 498 -21.87 13.13 -37.58
CA ASP A 498 -21.25 13.77 -38.75
C ASP A 498 -20.00 14.56 -38.34
N GLU A 499 -20.09 15.35 -37.27
CA GLU A 499 -18.94 16.10 -36.75
C GLU A 499 -17.82 15.16 -36.24
N PHE A 500 -18.18 14.02 -35.63
CA PHE A 500 -17.22 12.98 -35.26
C PHE A 500 -16.53 12.34 -36.47
N ASP A 501 -17.29 11.99 -37.51
CA ASP A 501 -16.76 11.43 -38.74
C ASP A 501 -15.83 12.42 -39.46
N VAL A 502 -16.17 13.71 -39.46
CA VAL A 502 -15.31 14.78 -39.99
C VAL A 502 -14.01 14.88 -39.18
N ALA A 503 -14.07 14.88 -37.85
CA ALA A 503 -12.90 14.91 -36.99
C ALA A 503 -11.99 13.68 -37.20
N LEU A 504 -12.57 12.49 -37.27
CA LEU A 504 -11.85 11.24 -37.52
C LEU A 504 -11.19 11.22 -38.91
N ASN A 505 -11.89 11.65 -39.95
CA ASN A 505 -11.33 11.76 -41.30
C ASN A 505 -10.17 12.76 -41.35
N ARG A 506 -10.29 13.87 -40.63
CA ARG A 506 -9.22 14.87 -40.54
C ARG A 506 -8.00 14.32 -39.79
N LEU A 507 -8.21 13.57 -38.71
CA LEU A 507 -7.15 12.88 -37.97
C LEU A 507 -6.45 11.82 -38.84
N ASN A 508 -7.21 11.03 -39.60
CA ASN A 508 -6.69 10.05 -40.56
C ASN A 508 -5.87 10.73 -41.67
N THR A 509 -6.38 11.83 -42.22
CA THR A 509 -5.67 12.61 -43.25
C THR A 509 -4.39 13.21 -42.70
N HIS A 510 -4.42 13.73 -41.47
CA HIS A 510 -3.25 14.21 -40.78
C HIS A 510 -2.21 13.10 -40.60
N LEU A 511 -2.62 11.94 -40.08
CA LEU A 511 -1.73 10.78 -39.92
C LEU A 511 -1.10 10.34 -41.25
N ALA A 512 -1.90 10.22 -42.31
CA ALA A 512 -1.42 9.87 -43.65
C ALA A 512 -0.43 10.91 -44.18
N SER A 513 -0.75 12.19 -44.04
CA SER A 513 0.14 13.29 -44.44
C SER A 513 1.47 13.20 -43.69
N VAL A 514 1.45 13.08 -42.37
CA VAL A 514 2.67 13.03 -41.55
C VAL A 514 3.50 11.79 -41.84
N LEU A 515 2.88 10.63 -42.08
CA LEU A 515 3.60 9.41 -42.47
C LEU A 515 4.24 9.54 -43.86
N ILE A 516 3.55 10.12 -44.83
CA ILE A 516 4.07 10.33 -46.19
C ILE A 516 5.24 11.32 -46.17
N HIS A 517 5.09 12.47 -45.47
CA HIS A 517 6.15 13.47 -45.32
C HIS A 517 7.31 12.96 -44.44
N GLY A 518 7.04 12.11 -43.44
CA GLY A 518 8.04 11.45 -42.63
C GLY A 518 8.85 10.41 -43.43
N MET A 519 8.21 9.68 -44.34
CA MET A 519 8.88 8.76 -45.27
C MET A 519 9.72 9.49 -46.32
N SER A 520 9.26 10.63 -46.83
CA SER A 520 10.06 11.47 -47.73
C SER A 520 11.24 12.11 -46.99
N ASN A 521 11.07 12.53 -45.74
CA ASN A 521 12.16 13.00 -44.87
C ASN A 521 13.17 11.89 -44.52
N LYS A 522 12.72 10.65 -44.23
CA LYS A 522 13.64 9.50 -44.08
C LYS A 522 14.38 9.17 -45.37
N ARG A 523 13.73 9.28 -46.53
CA ARG A 523 14.40 9.14 -47.84
C ARG A 523 15.40 10.27 -48.08
N MET A 524 15.09 11.52 -47.76
CA MET A 524 16.04 12.64 -47.84
C MET A 524 17.20 12.50 -46.85
N LEU A 525 16.96 12.05 -45.61
CA LEU A 525 18.01 11.74 -44.63
C LEU A 525 18.86 10.52 -45.04
N SER A 526 18.27 9.53 -45.73
CA SER A 526 19.00 8.43 -46.36
C SER A 526 19.85 8.91 -47.54
N CYS A 527 19.41 9.94 -48.26
CA CYS A 527 20.21 10.56 -49.33
C CYS A 527 21.28 11.53 -48.79
N ALA A 528 21.08 12.10 -47.61
CA ALA A 528 22.07 12.92 -46.89
C ALA A 528 23.15 12.11 -46.15
N ARG A 529 23.05 10.77 -46.13
CA ARG A 529 24.03 9.87 -45.49
C ARG A 529 25.30 9.57 -46.31
N ALA A 530 25.59 10.36 -47.35
CA ALA A 530 26.75 10.12 -48.23
C ALA A 530 27.81 11.23 -48.24
N SER A 531 27.81 12.15 -47.27
CA SER A 531 28.92 13.12 -47.11
C SER A 531 29.39 13.20 -45.66
N GLU A 532 30.49 12.49 -45.40
CA GLU A 532 31.51 12.74 -44.38
C GLU A 532 31.06 13.07 -42.93
N GLY A 533 31.04 12.03 -42.10
CA GLY A 533 31.68 12.07 -40.77
C GLY A 533 30.83 12.42 -39.55
N TRP A 534 29.60 12.94 -39.69
CA TRP A 534 28.80 13.39 -38.54
C TRP A 534 27.40 12.76 -38.57
N SER A 535 27.06 11.97 -37.55
CA SER A 535 25.77 11.29 -37.42
C SER A 535 24.68 12.27 -36.97
N PRO A 536 23.61 12.53 -37.75
CA PRO A 536 22.52 13.42 -37.36
C PRO A 536 21.42 12.69 -36.56
N ALA A 537 21.67 11.47 -36.07
CA ALA A 537 20.67 10.64 -35.41
C ALA A 537 20.46 10.95 -33.91
N THR A 538 21.19 11.90 -33.33
CA THR A 538 21.06 12.27 -31.91
C THR A 538 19.78 13.05 -31.59
N GLY A 539 19.11 13.67 -32.57
CA GLY A 539 17.87 14.41 -32.35
C GLY A 539 16.58 13.58 -32.34
N TRP A 540 16.66 12.26 -32.61
CA TRP A 540 15.50 11.37 -32.77
C TRP A 540 15.46 10.24 -31.75
N LEU A 541 16.48 10.15 -30.89
CA LEU A 541 16.45 9.28 -29.72
C LEU A 541 15.87 10.09 -28.56
N PRO A 542 14.96 9.52 -27.73
CA PRO A 542 14.62 10.14 -26.46
C PRO A 542 15.91 10.39 -25.68
N PHE A 543 15.98 11.52 -24.97
CA PHE A 543 17.17 11.98 -24.24
C PHE A 543 17.72 10.98 -23.20
N HIS A 544 17.00 9.89 -22.94
CA HIS A 544 17.37 8.81 -22.03
C HIS A 544 17.23 7.46 -22.74
N VAL A 545 18.31 7.05 -23.38
CA VAL A 545 18.64 5.63 -23.57
C VAL A 545 19.89 5.40 -22.74
N ASP A 546 19.71 4.86 -21.54
CA ASP A 546 20.71 4.08 -20.82
C ASP A 546 20.36 2.59 -21.00
#